data_AF-A0A386C9P2-F1
#
_entry.id   AF-A0A386C9P2-F1
#
_cell.length_a   1.000
_cell.length_b   1.000
_cell.length_c   1.000
_cell.angle_alpha   90.00
_cell.angle_beta   90.00
_cell.angle_gamma   90.00
#
_symmetry.space_group_name_H-M   'P 1'
#
loop_
_entity.id
_entity.type
_entity.pdbx_description
1 polymer ?
#
loop_
_entity_poly.entity_id
_entity_poly.type
_entity_poly.pdbx_seq_one_letter_code
_entity_poly.pdbx_strand_id
1 'polypeptide(L)'
;NFTTSYKDGNYLLLSSDRRVDGVMLESLIEEQPTLDLIPKIVTGLLAHRKAGRWLNTQENGFILLALDLYFQTYEKVTPDFVARAWLGNDYAGDHAFKGRTTDYFQIDIPMKDVATHDKQDLTIEKDGKGRLYYRVGMTYAPASLKLEPADYGFTVERRYEAVDDPK
;
A
#
# COMPACT_ATOMS: atom_id res chain seq x y z
N ASN A 1 -5.36 -27.35 -19.41
CA ASN A 1 -6.84 -27.43 -19.49
C ASN A 1 -7.42 -27.20 -18.11
N PHE A 2 -7.66 -25.93 -17.76
CA PHE A 2 -8.30 -25.54 -16.51
C PHE A 2 -9.78 -25.30 -16.83
N THR A 3 -10.66 -26.05 -16.17
CA THR A 3 -12.11 -25.92 -16.31
C THR A 3 -12.63 -25.09 -15.13
N THR A 4 -13.61 -24.23 -15.43
CA THR A 4 -14.22 -23.29 -14.50
C THR A 4 -15.53 -23.86 -13.93
N SER A 5 -15.57 -23.97 -12.60
CA SER A 5 -16.73 -23.94 -11.68
C SER A 5 -17.86 -24.99 -11.80
N TYR A 6 -18.28 -25.59 -10.67
CA TYR A 6 -19.40 -25.09 -9.86
C TYR A 6 -19.50 -25.78 -8.48
N LYS A 7 -19.85 -24.97 -7.49
CA LYS A 7 -20.40 -25.19 -6.12
C LYS A 7 -20.69 -26.63 -5.66
N ASP A 8 -19.83 -27.17 -4.81
CA ASP A 8 -20.13 -27.79 -3.50
C ASP A 8 -18.88 -28.56 -3.04
N GLY A 9 -18.30 -28.21 -1.87
CA GLY A 9 -17.18 -28.97 -1.30
C GLY A 9 -15.93 -28.20 -0.88
N ASN A 10 -16.00 -26.87 -0.72
CA ASN A 10 -14.88 -26.01 -0.31
C ASN A 10 -14.31 -26.26 1.11
N TYR A 11 -14.74 -27.31 1.81
CA TYR A 11 -14.19 -27.68 3.12
C TYR A 11 -13.12 -28.80 3.03
N LEU A 12 -12.99 -29.47 1.87
CA LEU A 12 -12.04 -30.56 1.64
C LEU A 12 -10.79 -30.15 0.87
N LEU A 13 -10.76 -28.92 0.39
CA LEU A 13 -9.55 -28.28 -0.11
C LEU A 13 -9.11 -27.27 0.93
N LEU A 14 -7.91 -27.47 1.48
CA LEU A 14 -7.19 -26.51 2.32
C LEU A 14 -6.79 -25.24 1.53
N SER A 15 -7.66 -24.77 0.63
CA SER A 15 -7.55 -23.51 -0.11
C SER A 15 -8.17 -22.40 0.72
N SER A 16 -7.40 -21.88 1.67
CA SER A 16 -7.62 -20.53 2.17
C SER A 16 -6.92 -19.57 1.24
N ASP A 17 -7.57 -18.46 0.89
CA ASP A 17 -7.02 -17.38 0.06
C ASP A 17 -5.61 -16.95 0.55
N ARG A 18 -5.32 -17.10 1.84
CA ARG A 18 -4.05 -16.70 2.46
C ARG A 18 -2.90 -17.69 2.27
N ARG A 19 -3.18 -18.98 2.07
CA ARG A 19 -2.15 -19.95 1.68
C ARG A 19 -1.66 -19.65 0.26
N VAL A 20 -2.59 -19.26 -0.61
CA VAL A 20 -2.28 -18.83 -1.98
C VAL A 20 -1.40 -17.57 -1.91
N ASP A 21 -1.73 -16.59 -1.07
CA ASP A 21 -0.92 -15.37 -0.93
C ASP A 21 0.53 -15.64 -0.47
N GLY A 22 0.75 -16.57 0.47
CA GLY A 22 2.09 -16.93 0.94
C GLY A 22 2.95 -17.63 -0.11
N VAL A 23 2.38 -18.61 -0.82
CA VAL A 23 3.06 -19.32 -1.92
C VAL A 23 3.29 -18.38 -3.11
N MET A 24 2.31 -17.52 -3.43
CA MET A 24 2.46 -16.49 -4.46
C MET A 24 3.58 -15.51 -4.11
N LEU A 25 3.70 -15.09 -2.85
CA LEU A 25 4.78 -14.21 -2.41
C LEU A 25 6.15 -14.87 -2.63
N GLU A 26 6.32 -16.12 -2.20
CA GLU A 26 7.56 -16.89 -2.43
C GLU A 26 7.89 -16.98 -3.93
N SER A 27 6.94 -17.41 -4.76
CA SER A 27 7.15 -17.53 -6.21
C SER A 27 7.47 -16.18 -6.87
N LEU A 28 6.83 -15.09 -6.44
CA LEU A 28 7.13 -13.76 -6.97
C LEU A 28 8.52 -13.28 -6.57
N ILE A 29 8.97 -13.58 -5.35
CA ILE A 29 10.32 -13.23 -4.90
C ILE A 29 11.37 -13.98 -5.73
N GLU A 30 11.12 -15.24 -6.06
CA GLU A 30 12.06 -16.06 -6.84
C GLU A 30 12.07 -15.70 -8.33
N GLU A 31 10.90 -15.57 -8.96
CA GLU A 31 10.77 -15.39 -10.42
C GLU A 31 10.82 -13.92 -10.86
N GLN A 32 10.28 -13.00 -10.04
CA GLN A 32 10.15 -11.58 -10.38
C GLN A 32 10.50 -10.67 -9.19
N PRO A 33 11.74 -10.71 -8.67
CA PRO A 33 12.13 -10.03 -7.43
C PRO A 33 11.99 -8.50 -7.44
N THR A 34 11.85 -7.90 -8.62
CA THR A 34 11.67 -6.45 -8.80
C THR A 34 10.22 -6.03 -8.97
N LEU A 35 9.26 -6.96 -8.86
CA LEU A 35 7.86 -6.66 -9.09
C LEU A 35 7.27 -5.83 -7.95
N ASP A 36 6.71 -4.66 -8.28
CA ASP A 36 6.10 -3.72 -7.32
C ASP A 36 4.89 -4.28 -6.54
N LEU A 37 4.38 -5.44 -6.95
CA LEU A 37 3.30 -6.13 -6.26
C LEU A 37 3.78 -6.82 -4.97
N ILE A 38 5.05 -7.24 -4.89
CA ILE A 38 5.61 -7.94 -3.73
C ILE A 38 5.39 -7.15 -2.43
N PRO A 39 5.82 -5.87 -2.30
CA PRO A 39 5.60 -5.11 -1.07
C PRO A 39 4.12 -4.87 -0.77
N LYS A 40 3.24 -4.84 -1.79
CA LYS A 40 1.78 -4.70 -1.59
C LYS A 40 1.16 -5.96 -1.01
N ILE A 41 1.58 -7.14 -1.47
CA ILE A 41 1.16 -8.43 -0.91
C ILE A 41 1.60 -8.54 0.55
N VAL A 42 2.86 -8.20 0.85
CA VAL A 42 3.38 -8.18 2.23
C VAL A 42 2.55 -7.24 3.11
N THR A 43 2.24 -6.04 2.61
CA THR A 43 1.39 -5.08 3.34
C THR A 43 0.00 -5.66 3.63
N GLY A 44 -0.62 -6.31 2.64
CA GLY A 44 -1.90 -6.99 2.81
C GLY A 44 -1.84 -8.12 3.84
N LEU A 45 -0.82 -8.97 3.78
CA LEU A 45 -0.59 -10.05 4.74
C LEU A 45 -0.47 -9.51 6.17
N LEU A 46 0.33 -8.45 6.37
CA LEU A 46 0.51 -7.80 7.67
C LEU A 46 -0.78 -7.14 8.18
N ALA A 47 -1.56 -6.49 7.31
CA ALA A 47 -2.81 -5.82 7.66
C ALA A 47 -3.90 -6.79 8.14
N HIS A 48 -3.88 -8.04 7.67
CA HIS A 48 -4.85 -9.06 8.06
C HIS A 48 -4.49 -9.84 9.32
N ARG A 49 -3.36 -9.54 9.96
CA ARG A 49 -2.93 -10.17 11.21
C ARG A 49 -3.82 -9.74 12.37
N LYS A 50 -4.44 -10.71 13.07
CA LYS A 50 -5.24 -10.46 14.29
C LYS A 50 -4.54 -11.06 15.50
N ALA A 51 -4.20 -10.23 16.49
CA ALA A 51 -3.50 -10.65 17.71
C ALA A 51 -2.24 -11.50 17.44
N GLY A 52 -1.43 -11.12 16.45
CA GLY A 52 -0.17 -11.78 16.13
C GLY A 52 -0.29 -13.05 15.26
N ARG A 53 -1.50 -13.42 14.83
CA ARG A 53 -1.75 -14.63 14.03
C ARG A 53 -2.75 -14.41 12.90
N TRP A 54 -2.73 -15.31 11.95
CA TRP A 54 -3.72 -15.53 10.89
C TRP A 54 -4.64 -16.72 11.28
N LEU A 55 -5.59 -17.08 10.40
CA LEU A 55 -6.81 -17.82 10.80
C LEU A 55 -6.53 -19.19 11.44
N ASN A 56 -5.49 -19.91 10.99
CA ASN A 56 -5.13 -21.23 11.52
C ASN A 56 -3.61 -21.48 11.54
N THR A 57 -3.18 -22.58 12.19
CA THR A 57 -1.76 -22.94 12.38
C THR A 57 -1.03 -23.17 11.06
N GLN A 58 -1.69 -23.78 10.07
CA GLN A 58 -1.07 -24.07 8.77
C GLN A 58 -0.80 -22.77 8.00
N GLU A 59 -1.79 -21.87 7.94
CA GLU A 59 -1.62 -20.54 7.35
C GLU A 59 -0.53 -19.72 8.05
N ASN A 60 -0.47 -19.77 9.38
CA ASN A 60 0.59 -19.09 10.12
C ASN A 60 1.99 -19.56 9.70
N GLY A 61 2.18 -20.87 9.53
CA GLY A 61 3.47 -21.44 9.10
C GLY A 61 3.91 -20.87 7.75
N PHE A 62 3.07 -20.98 6.73
CA PHE A 62 3.40 -20.50 5.38
C PHE A 62 3.62 -18.99 5.33
N ILE A 63 2.81 -18.20 6.03
CA ILE A 63 2.95 -16.74 6.04
C ILE A 63 4.25 -16.33 6.75
N LEU A 64 4.62 -16.99 7.86
CA LEU A 64 5.88 -16.68 8.56
C LEU A 64 7.10 -17.04 7.70
N LEU A 65 7.09 -18.17 7.01
CA LEU A 65 8.14 -18.55 6.06
C LEU A 65 8.28 -17.53 4.91
N ALA A 66 7.17 -17.13 4.30
CA ALA A 66 7.18 -16.15 3.22
C ALA A 66 7.64 -14.75 3.70
N LEU A 67 7.26 -14.34 4.90
CA LEU A 67 7.71 -13.08 5.51
C LEU A 67 9.19 -13.12 5.92
N ASP A 68 9.70 -14.27 6.38
CA ASP A 68 11.14 -14.44 6.65
C ASP A 68 11.94 -14.36 5.34
N LEU A 69 11.51 -15.06 4.29
CA LEU A 69 12.12 -14.96 2.97
C LEU A 69 12.14 -13.52 2.45
N TYR A 70 11.02 -12.80 2.58
CA TYR A 70 10.95 -11.38 2.25
C TYR A 70 11.96 -10.56 3.06
N PHE A 71 12.04 -10.79 4.37
CA PHE A 71 12.97 -10.07 5.23
C PHE A 71 14.42 -10.31 4.83
N GLN A 72 14.82 -11.57 4.63
CA GLN A 72 16.18 -11.92 4.21
C GLN A 72 16.54 -11.35 2.83
N THR A 73 15.56 -11.25 1.94
CA THR A 73 15.78 -10.78 0.57
C THR A 73 15.86 -9.24 0.51
N TYR A 74 14.92 -8.53 1.13
CA TYR A 74 14.73 -7.09 0.93
C TYR A 74 15.05 -6.23 2.16
N GLU A 75 14.92 -6.76 3.38
CA GLU A 75 15.01 -6.02 4.65
C GLU A 75 16.22 -6.39 5.53
N LYS A 76 17.12 -7.25 5.02
CA LYS A 76 18.31 -7.70 5.75
C LYS A 76 19.22 -6.54 6.17
N VAL A 77 19.27 -5.49 5.35
CA VAL A 77 20.10 -4.30 5.61
C VAL A 77 19.39 -3.44 6.64
N THR A 78 20.01 -3.27 7.80
CA THR A 78 19.52 -2.33 8.82
C THR A 78 19.47 -0.91 8.25
N PRO A 79 18.35 -0.18 8.39
CA PRO A 79 18.26 1.20 7.96
C PRO A 79 19.30 2.11 8.62
N ASP A 80 20.02 2.84 7.78
CA ASP A 80 20.94 3.92 8.16
C ASP A 80 21.03 4.88 6.96
N PHE A 81 20.01 5.73 6.83
CA PHE A 81 19.86 6.64 5.70
C PHE A 81 19.08 7.90 6.09
N VAL A 82 19.25 8.97 5.31
CA VAL A 82 18.44 10.19 5.39
C VAL A 82 17.51 10.23 4.18
N ALA A 83 16.21 10.37 4.42
CA ALA A 83 15.22 10.65 3.39
C ALA A 83 14.95 12.14 3.34
N ARG A 84 14.99 12.74 2.15
CA ARG A 84 14.81 14.18 1.93
C ARG A 84 13.76 14.41 0.85
N ALA A 85 12.98 15.48 0.97
CA ALA A 85 11.94 15.83 0.01
C ALA A 85 12.04 17.29 -0.43
N TRP A 86 11.76 17.53 -1.72
CA TRP A 86 11.69 18.86 -2.33
C TRP A 86 10.50 18.96 -3.26
N LEU A 87 9.90 20.15 -3.31
CA LEU A 87 8.91 20.54 -4.32
C LEU A 87 9.58 21.54 -5.28
N GLY A 88 9.90 21.11 -6.49
CA GLY A 88 10.78 21.87 -7.37
C GLY A 88 12.15 22.06 -6.72
N ASN A 89 12.56 23.31 -6.51
CA ASN A 89 13.80 23.67 -5.81
C ASN A 89 13.58 23.94 -4.31
N ASP A 90 12.33 23.96 -3.84
CA ASP A 90 12.00 24.28 -2.47
C ASP A 90 12.12 23.03 -1.59
N TYR A 91 12.96 23.13 -0.56
CA TYR A 91 13.16 22.05 0.40
C TYR A 91 11.93 21.90 1.31
N ALA A 92 11.36 20.70 1.33
CA ALA A 92 10.15 20.38 2.09
C ALA A 92 10.47 19.76 3.47
N GLY A 93 11.60 19.07 3.60
CA GLY A 93 12.01 18.46 4.87
C GLY A 93 12.88 17.22 4.70
N ASP A 94 13.44 16.74 5.81
CA ASP A 94 14.17 15.48 5.88
C ASP A 94 13.92 14.73 7.18
N HIS A 95 14.28 13.45 7.14
CA HIS A 95 14.29 12.59 8.31
C HIS A 95 15.40 11.55 8.22
N ALA A 96 16.13 11.39 9.32
CA ALA A 96 17.13 10.34 9.46
C ALA A 96 16.49 9.06 10.01
N PHE A 97 16.58 7.98 9.26
CA PHE A 97 16.17 6.64 9.68
C PHE A 97 17.40 5.85 10.13
N LYS A 98 17.39 5.43 11.40
CA LYS A 98 18.50 4.68 12.01
C LYS A 98 17.98 3.51 12.82
N GLY A 99 18.46 2.31 12.50
CA GLY A 99 18.00 1.07 13.12
C GLY A 99 16.65 0.61 12.57
N ARG A 100 16.09 -0.44 13.18
CA ARG A 100 14.78 -0.97 12.82
C ARG A 100 13.72 -0.34 13.72
N THR A 101 12.84 0.46 13.13
CA THR A 101 11.67 1.02 13.80
C THR A 101 10.43 0.80 12.92
N THR A 102 9.26 0.79 13.54
CA THR A 102 7.96 0.83 12.87
C THR A 102 7.40 2.26 12.79
N ASP A 103 8.15 3.25 13.25
CA ASP A 103 7.74 4.64 13.22
C ASP A 103 7.69 5.16 11.79
N TYR A 104 6.71 6.02 11.54
CA TYR A 104 6.54 6.71 10.28
C TYR A 104 6.82 8.19 10.49
N PHE A 105 7.46 8.80 9.50
CA PHE A 105 7.63 10.24 9.43
C PHE A 105 6.76 10.80 8.31
N GLN A 106 6.10 11.92 8.58
CA GLN A 106 5.22 12.61 7.66
C GLN A 106 5.71 14.04 7.45
N ILE A 107 5.79 14.45 6.19
CA ILE A 107 6.04 15.83 5.79
C ILE A 107 4.76 16.35 5.17
N ASP A 108 4.22 17.42 5.73
CA ASP A 108 3.03 18.09 5.22
C ASP A 108 3.44 19.30 4.38
N ILE A 109 3.14 19.25 3.08
CA ILE A 109 3.34 20.37 2.16
C ILE A 109 1.98 21.07 1.95
N PRO A 110 1.82 22.34 2.37
CA PRO A 110 0.55 23.03 2.21
C PRO A 110 0.13 23.12 0.73
N MET A 111 -1.14 22.86 0.44
CA MET A 111 -1.66 22.93 -0.93
C MET A 111 -1.52 24.32 -1.58
N LYS A 112 -1.43 25.39 -0.78
CA LYS A 112 -1.11 26.74 -1.28
C LYS A 112 0.26 26.77 -1.97
N ASP A 113 1.24 26.08 -1.40
CA ASP A 113 2.62 26.07 -1.88
C ASP A 113 2.72 25.15 -3.09
N VAL A 114 2.01 24.00 -3.07
CA VAL A 114 1.83 23.13 -4.24
C VAL A 114 1.19 23.89 -5.40
N ALA A 115 0.12 24.66 -5.15
CA ALA A 115 -0.60 25.40 -6.19
C ALA A 115 0.21 26.55 -6.79
N THR A 116 1.13 27.15 -6.03
CA THR A 116 2.04 28.18 -6.56
C THR A 116 3.15 27.60 -7.44
N HIS A 117 3.50 26.32 -7.26
CA HIS A 117 4.47 25.61 -8.06
C HIS A 117 3.78 25.00 -9.29
N ASP A 118 3.69 25.75 -10.39
CA ASP A 118 3.09 25.24 -11.64
C ASP A 118 3.87 24.02 -12.16
N LYS A 119 3.26 22.83 -11.98
CA LYS A 119 3.74 21.52 -12.47
C LYS A 119 5.21 21.23 -12.13
N GLN A 120 5.61 21.53 -10.90
CA GLN A 120 6.96 21.18 -10.44
C GLN A 120 7.03 19.75 -9.94
N ASP A 121 8.23 19.17 -10.03
CA ASP A 121 8.48 17.80 -9.58
C ASP A 121 8.52 17.71 -8.06
N LEU A 122 7.95 16.64 -7.51
CA LEU A 122 8.19 16.22 -6.14
C LEU A 122 9.38 15.25 -6.14
N THR A 123 10.52 15.71 -5.64
CA THR A 123 11.74 14.90 -5.56
C THR A 123 11.86 14.29 -4.16
N ILE A 124 12.04 12.97 -4.09
CA ILE A 124 12.35 12.25 -2.85
C ILE A 124 13.72 11.60 -3.03
N GLU A 125 14.67 11.98 -2.19
CA GLU A 125 16.02 11.41 -2.18
C GLU A 125 16.20 10.50 -0.96
N LYS A 126 16.93 9.40 -1.16
CA LYS A 126 17.40 8.53 -0.08
C LYS A 126 18.91 8.45 -0.14
N ASP A 127 19.57 8.99 0.88
CA ASP A 127 21.02 8.96 1.02
C ASP A 127 21.42 8.01 2.16
N GLY A 128 22.02 6.87 1.83
CA GLY A 128 22.46 5.85 2.80
C GLY A 128 21.95 4.44 2.53
N LYS A 129 22.12 3.55 3.52
CA LYS A 129 21.85 2.09 3.40
C LYS A 129 20.48 1.71 3.94
N GLY A 130 19.85 0.74 3.30
CA GLY A 130 18.50 0.29 3.65
C GLY A 130 17.46 0.72 2.62
N ARG A 131 16.24 0.24 2.79
CA ARG A 131 15.11 0.46 1.88
C ARG A 131 14.21 1.56 2.44
N LEU A 132 13.84 2.51 1.58
CA LEU A 132 12.86 3.55 1.90
C LEU A 132 11.50 3.11 1.35
N TYR A 133 10.51 3.04 2.24
CA TYR A 133 9.11 2.98 1.85
C TYR A 133 8.51 4.37 2.03
N TYR A 134 7.81 4.83 1.01
CA TYR A 134 7.16 6.12 1.05
C TYR A 134 5.76 6.03 0.43
N ARG A 135 4.90 6.94 0.84
CA ARG A 135 3.58 7.15 0.25
C ARG A 135 3.42 8.63 0.01
N VAL A 136 3.02 8.98 -1.21
CA VAL A 136 2.58 10.33 -1.55
C VAL A 136 1.06 10.32 -1.59
N GLY A 137 0.46 11.26 -0.85
CA GLY A 137 -0.97 11.49 -0.85
C GLY A 137 -1.25 12.97 -1.04
N MET A 138 -2.26 13.29 -1.85
CA MET A 138 -2.72 14.65 -2.06
C MET A 138 -4.21 14.72 -1.78
N THR A 139 -4.61 15.68 -0.96
CA THR A 139 -6.01 16.02 -0.74
C THR A 139 -6.20 17.47 -1.16
N TYR A 140 -7.07 17.72 -2.12
CA TYR A 140 -7.27 19.04 -2.69
C TYR A 140 -8.75 19.31 -2.93
N ALA A 141 -9.09 20.61 -2.96
CA ALA A 141 -10.38 21.08 -3.44
C ALA A 141 -10.16 21.69 -4.83
N PRO A 142 -10.91 21.27 -5.86
CA PRO A 142 -10.87 21.92 -7.16
C PRO A 142 -11.27 23.40 -7.06
N ALA A 143 -10.62 24.26 -7.83
CA ALA A 143 -10.98 25.69 -7.88
C ALA A 143 -12.40 25.92 -8.44
N SER A 144 -12.86 25.03 -9.33
CA SER A 144 -14.22 25.01 -9.85
C SER A 144 -15.01 23.85 -9.25
N LEU A 145 -16.17 24.14 -8.67
CA LEU A 145 -17.14 23.13 -8.22
C LEU A 145 -17.98 22.55 -9.35
N LYS A 146 -17.86 23.11 -10.57
CA LYS A 146 -18.39 22.49 -11.79
C LYS A 146 -17.37 21.48 -12.27
N LEU A 147 -17.58 20.24 -11.87
CA LEU A 147 -16.80 19.09 -12.30
C LEU A 147 -17.64 18.28 -13.29
N GLU A 148 -16.99 17.75 -14.32
CA GLU A 148 -17.62 16.74 -15.15
C GLU A 148 -17.93 15.49 -14.30
N PRO A 149 -19.04 14.78 -14.58
CA PRO A 149 -19.30 13.50 -13.93
C PRO A 149 -18.12 12.56 -14.12
N ALA A 150 -17.62 12.01 -13.02
CA ALA A 150 -16.55 11.03 -13.03
C ALA A 150 -17.12 9.64 -12.71
N ASP A 151 -16.77 8.63 -13.51
CA ASP A 151 -17.07 7.23 -13.24
C ASP A 151 -15.76 6.46 -13.07
N TYR A 152 -15.56 5.90 -11.88
CA TYR A 152 -14.43 5.05 -11.52
C TYR A 152 -14.89 3.68 -11.01
N GLY A 153 -16.05 3.19 -11.48
CA GLY A 153 -16.63 1.90 -11.09
C GLY A 153 -17.61 1.97 -9.90
N PHE A 154 -17.90 3.18 -9.43
CA PHE A 154 -18.96 3.46 -8.45
C PHE A 154 -19.71 4.71 -8.87
N THR A 155 -21.04 4.65 -8.90
CA THR A 155 -21.91 5.81 -9.15
C THR A 155 -22.49 6.30 -7.83
N VAL A 156 -22.38 7.60 -7.57
CA VAL A 156 -23.01 8.25 -6.40
C VAL A 156 -24.12 9.17 -6.90
N GLU A 157 -25.36 8.86 -6.53
CA GLU A 157 -26.51 9.73 -6.78
C GLU A 157 -26.94 10.40 -5.46
N ARG A 158 -27.20 11.72 -5.50
CA ARG A 158 -27.77 12.45 -4.37
C ARG A 158 -29.15 12.96 -4.74
N ARG A 159 -30.17 12.46 -4.04
CA ARG A 159 -31.55 12.95 -4.14
C ARG A 159 -31.92 13.72 -2.87
N TYR A 160 -32.66 14.81 -3.04
CA TYR A 160 -33.30 15.52 -1.95
C TYR A 160 -34.81 15.39 -2.11
N GLU A 161 -35.48 14.99 -1.06
CA GLU A 161 -36.94 14.88 -1.01
C GLU A 161 -37.44 15.70 0.18
N ALA A 162 -38.59 16.36 0.01
CA ALA A 162 -39.20 17.13 1.09
C ALA A 162 -39.84 16.18 2.11
N VAL A 163 -39.78 16.53 3.39
CA VAL A 163 -40.33 15.71 4.49
C VAL A 163 -41.83 15.44 4.32
N ASP A 164 -42.54 16.34 3.64
CA ASP A 164 -44.01 16.31 3.52
C ASP A 164 -44.52 15.55 2.29
N ASP A 165 -43.66 14.96 1.46
CA ASP A 165 -44.08 14.12 0.31
C ASP A 165 -43.13 12.92 0.08
N PRO A 166 -43.26 11.85 0.90
CA PRO A 166 -42.51 10.62 0.69
C PRO A 166 -43.12 9.79 -0.45
N LYS A 167 -42.29 9.35 -1.41
CA LYS A 167 -42.62 8.28 -2.36
C LYS A 167 -41.93 6.97 -2.01
#